data_AF-A0A2P8EGF5-F1
#
_entry.id   AF-A0A2P8EGF5-F1
#
_cell.length_a   1.000
_cell.length_b   1.000
_cell.length_c   1.000
_cell.angle_alpha   90.00
_cell.angle_beta   90.00
_cell.angle_gamma   90.00
#
_symmetry.space_group_name_H-M   'P 1'
#
loop_
_entity.id
_entity.type
_entity.pdbx_description
1 polymer ?
#
loop_
_entity_poly.entity_id
_entity_poly.type
_entity_poly.pdbx_seq_one_letter_code
_entity_poly.pdbx_strand_id
1 'polypeptide(L)'
;MYAIPTAADRLGVTPGALRKALDRGETIANLTRACGLDPDEMTLAVIDAEVADVEALALISGFDDTEIALFVSELRAFIITFVWDGEAAANARFDAGTIEWVGERELAAA
;
A
#
# COMPACT_ATOMS: atom_id res chain seq x y z
N MET A 1 -6.30 -2.42 -6.71
CA MET A 1 -5.04 -2.72 -6.03
C MET A 1 -3.93 -2.97 -7.06
N TYR A 2 -3.18 -1.92 -7.37
CA TYR A 2 -1.97 -1.86 -8.19
C TYR A 2 -0.68 -2.29 -7.49
N ALA A 3 -0.68 -2.62 -6.20
CA ALA A 3 0.54 -2.95 -5.47
C ALA A 3 1.41 -4.04 -6.13
N ILE A 4 0.79 -5.12 -6.59
CA ILE A 4 1.50 -6.21 -7.26
C ILE A 4 1.96 -5.86 -8.67
N PRO A 5 1.12 -5.31 -9.58
CA PRO A 5 1.62 -4.93 -10.90
C PRO A 5 2.72 -3.86 -10.84
N THR A 6 2.60 -2.84 -9.97
CA THR A 6 3.63 -1.80 -9.80
C THR A 6 4.94 -2.37 -9.25
N ALA A 7 4.88 -3.20 -8.22
CA ALA A 7 6.08 -3.83 -7.67
C ALA A 7 6.70 -4.83 -8.66
N ALA A 8 5.89 -5.61 -9.37
CA ALA A 8 6.39 -6.58 -10.34
C ALA A 8 7.13 -5.89 -11.50
N ASP A 9 6.58 -4.79 -12.02
CA ASP A 9 7.22 -3.98 -13.07
C ASP A 9 8.60 -3.48 -12.63
N ARG A 10 8.69 -2.86 -11.45
CA ARG A 10 9.95 -2.37 -10.88
C ARG A 10 10.98 -3.46 -10.57
N LEU A 11 10.52 -4.65 -10.16
CA LEU A 11 11.36 -5.81 -9.91
C LEU A 11 11.77 -6.54 -11.21
N GLY A 12 11.21 -6.16 -12.36
CA GLY A 12 11.46 -6.82 -13.64
C GLY A 12 10.90 -8.25 -13.71
N VAL A 13 9.82 -8.52 -12.98
CA VAL A 13 9.14 -9.83 -12.95
C VAL A 13 7.69 -9.70 -13.41
N THR A 14 7.03 -10.84 -13.68
CA THR A 14 5.59 -10.82 -13.96
C THR A 14 4.79 -10.70 -12.66
N PRO A 15 3.58 -10.10 -12.67
CA PRO A 15 2.69 -10.07 -11.50
C PRO A 15 2.41 -11.46 -10.93
N GLY A 16 2.26 -12.48 -11.80
CA GLY A 16 2.05 -13.86 -11.38
C GLY A 16 3.27 -14.49 -10.70
N ALA A 17 4.49 -14.14 -11.14
CA ALA A 17 5.71 -14.60 -10.47
C ALA A 17 5.87 -13.95 -9.09
N LEU A 18 5.60 -12.65 -8.99
CA LEU A 18 5.60 -11.93 -7.71
C LEU A 18 4.56 -12.53 -6.76
N ARG A 19 3.31 -12.71 -7.20
CA ARG A 19 2.24 -13.35 -6.40
C ARG A 19 2.69 -14.68 -5.82
N LYS A 20 3.24 -15.57 -6.65
CA LYS A 20 3.76 -16.87 -6.18
C LYS A 20 4.87 -16.73 -5.13
N ALA A 21 5.69 -15.69 -5.20
CA ALA A 21 6.72 -15.45 -4.19
C ALA A 21 6.09 -15.00 -2.86
N LEU A 22 5.13 -14.08 -2.91
CA LEU A 22 4.39 -13.64 -1.73
C LEU A 22 3.63 -14.82 -1.08
N ASP A 23 3.03 -15.70 -1.88
CA ASP A 23 2.35 -16.91 -1.38
C ASP A 23 3.29 -17.88 -0.64
N ARG A 24 4.62 -17.79 -0.88
CA ARG A 24 5.64 -18.56 -0.15
C ARG A 24 6.14 -17.85 1.11
N GLY A 25 5.60 -16.68 1.44
CA GLY A 25 5.97 -15.88 2.61
C GLY A 25 7.07 -14.85 2.35
N GLU A 26 7.44 -14.60 1.09
CA GLU A 26 8.31 -13.46 0.76
C GLU A 26 7.54 -12.14 0.94
N THR A 27 8.26 -11.06 1.18
CA THR A 27 7.70 -9.70 1.21
C THR A 27 8.24 -8.88 0.04
N ILE A 28 7.46 -7.90 -0.42
CA ILE A 28 7.91 -6.99 -1.49
C ILE A 28 9.18 -6.27 -1.05
N ALA A 29 9.27 -5.84 0.21
CA ALA A 29 10.47 -5.20 0.74
C ALA A 29 11.72 -6.12 0.64
N ASN A 30 11.61 -7.40 1.01
CA ASN A 30 12.74 -8.32 0.93
C ASN A 30 13.16 -8.62 -0.51
N LEU A 31 12.19 -8.83 -1.40
CA LEU A 31 12.44 -9.03 -2.83
C LEU A 31 13.09 -7.78 -3.45
N THR A 32 12.64 -6.58 -3.07
CA THR A 32 13.21 -5.30 -3.50
C THR A 32 14.68 -5.18 -3.09
N ARG A 33 15.01 -5.48 -1.83
CA ARG A 33 16.41 -5.51 -1.37
C ARG A 33 17.25 -6.54 -2.12
N ALA A 34 16.69 -7.72 -2.39
CA ALA A 34 17.38 -8.78 -3.13
C ALA A 34 17.72 -8.36 -4.57
N CYS A 35 16.91 -7.47 -5.17
CA CYS A 35 17.18 -6.85 -6.46
C CYS A 35 18.13 -5.63 -6.39
N GLY A 36 18.62 -5.24 -5.21
CA GLY A 36 19.47 -4.06 -5.03
C GLY A 36 18.73 -2.72 -5.15
N LEU A 37 17.41 -2.75 -4.99
CA LEU A 37 16.54 -1.56 -5.01
C LEU A 37 16.20 -1.11 -3.58
N ASP A 38 15.72 0.12 -3.44
CA ASP A 38 15.30 0.68 -2.15
C ASP A 38 13.83 0.32 -1.85
N PRO A 39 13.54 -0.41 -0.74
CA PRO A 39 12.18 -0.69 -0.29
C PRO A 39 11.33 0.55 0.02
N ASP A 40 11.94 1.66 0.45
CA ASP A 40 11.21 2.90 0.74
C ASP A 40 10.71 3.53 -0.57
N GLU A 41 11.57 3.60 -1.60
CA GLU A 41 11.17 4.06 -2.94
C GLU A 41 10.14 3.13 -3.58
N MET A 42 10.25 1.81 -3.39
CA MET A 42 9.24 0.85 -3.81
C MET A 42 7.90 1.09 -3.11
N THR A 43 7.91 1.35 -1.80
CA THR A 43 6.71 1.61 -1.02
C THR A 43 6.00 2.86 -1.53
N LEU A 44 6.74 3.95 -1.74
CA LEU A 44 6.20 5.19 -2.29
C LEU A 44 5.60 4.98 -3.68
N ALA A 45 6.30 4.27 -4.56
CA ALA A 45 5.79 3.95 -5.89
C ALA A 45 4.45 3.20 -5.88
N VAL A 46 4.30 2.25 -4.96
CA VAL A 46 3.04 1.52 -4.80
C VAL A 46 1.95 2.43 -4.26
N ILE A 47 2.25 3.25 -3.24
CA ILE A 47 1.29 4.24 -2.69
C ILE A 47 0.81 5.17 -3.80
N ASP A 48 1.73 5.78 -4.56
CA ASP A 48 1.40 6.77 -5.59
C ASP A 48 0.49 6.15 -6.68
N ALA A 49 0.78 4.92 -7.10
CA ALA A 49 -0.04 4.22 -8.09
C ALA A 49 -1.46 3.94 -7.60
N GLU A 50 -1.63 3.59 -6.32
CA GLU A 50 -2.93 3.29 -5.73
C GLU A 50 -3.73 4.57 -5.43
N VAL A 51 -3.07 5.60 -4.91
CA VAL A 51 -3.69 6.91 -4.62
C VAL A 51 -4.22 7.56 -5.89
N ALA A 52 -3.47 7.52 -7.00
CA ALA A 52 -3.91 8.09 -8.26
C ALA A 52 -5.22 7.47 -8.78
N ASP A 53 -5.41 6.15 -8.61
CA ASP A 53 -6.64 5.46 -9.02
C ASP A 53 -7.81 5.80 -8.09
N VAL A 54 -7.54 5.88 -6.79
CA VAL A 54 -8.52 6.27 -5.78
C VAL A 54 -9.03 7.69 -6.01
N GLU A 55 -8.12 8.65 -6.19
CA GLU A 55 -8.48 10.04 -6.47
C GLU A 55 -9.31 10.14 -7.75
N ALA A 56 -8.94 9.39 -8.80
CA ALA A 56 -9.70 9.36 -10.05
C ALA A 56 -11.14 8.80 -9.86
N LEU A 57 -11.30 7.72 -9.10
CA LEU A 57 -12.61 7.12 -8.81
C LEU A 57 -13.46 7.98 -7.88
N ALA A 58 -12.83 8.60 -6.88
CA ALA A 58 -13.49 9.45 -5.90
C ALA A 58 -14.05 10.72 -6.55
N LEU A 59 -13.29 11.32 -7.47
CA LEU A 59 -13.73 12.47 -8.26
C LEU A 59 -14.97 12.15 -9.12
N ILE A 60 -15.00 10.97 -9.76
CA ILE A 60 -16.17 10.51 -10.53
C ILE A 60 -17.40 10.32 -9.64
N SER A 61 -17.17 9.90 -8.39
CA SER A 61 -18.23 9.56 -7.44
C SER A 61 -18.71 10.75 -6.60
N GLY A 62 -18.04 11.91 -6.69
CA GLY A 62 -18.42 13.14 -6.02
C GLY A 62 -18.02 13.24 -4.54
N PHE A 63 -17.03 12.47 -4.10
CA PHE A 63 -16.43 12.62 -2.77
C PHE A 63 -15.68 13.96 -2.67
N ASP A 64 -15.60 14.51 -1.46
CA ASP A 64 -14.79 15.70 -1.19
C ASP A 64 -13.34 15.37 -0.82
N ASP A 65 -12.47 16.39 -0.86
CA ASP A 65 -11.04 16.27 -0.58
C ASP A 65 -10.75 15.74 0.83
N THR A 66 -11.64 16.02 1.80
CA THR A 66 -11.47 15.53 3.17
C THR A 66 -11.71 14.03 3.20
N GLU A 67 -12.83 13.56 2.66
CA GLU A 67 -13.18 12.14 2.57
C GLU A 67 -12.10 11.33 1.82
N ILE A 68 -11.57 11.90 0.73
CA ILE A 68 -10.47 11.31 -0.04
C ILE A 68 -9.21 11.19 0.83
N ALA A 69 -8.84 12.25 1.55
CA ALA A 69 -7.66 12.23 2.42
C ALA A 69 -7.76 11.18 3.54
N LEU A 70 -8.95 10.97 4.12
CA LEU A 70 -9.18 9.91 5.11
C LEU A 70 -8.87 8.54 4.52
N PHE A 71 -9.46 8.26 3.36
CA PHE A 71 -9.32 6.97 2.69
C PHE A 71 -7.87 6.72 2.24
N VAL A 72 -7.21 7.74 1.69
CA VAL A 72 -5.79 7.67 1.30
C VAL A 72 -4.89 7.37 2.49
N SER A 73 -5.18 7.94 3.67
CA SER A 73 -4.42 7.65 4.90
C SER A 73 -4.51 6.16 5.28
N GLU A 74 -5.70 5.59 5.28
CA GLU A 74 -5.91 4.17 5.61
C GLU A 74 -5.24 3.26 4.59
N LEU A 75 -5.43 3.56 3.30
CA LEU A 75 -4.80 2.84 2.21
C LEU A 75 -3.27 2.88 2.31
N ARG A 76 -2.69 4.02 2.67
CA ARG A 76 -1.24 4.17 2.86
C ARG A 76 -0.73 3.25 3.96
N ALA A 77 -1.41 3.21 5.10
CA ALA A 77 -1.01 2.36 6.23
C ALA A 77 -1.18 0.86 5.91
N PHE A 78 -2.23 0.50 5.16
CA PHE A 78 -2.40 -0.85 4.62
C PHE A 78 -1.24 -1.23 3.70
N ILE A 79 -0.91 -0.38 2.72
CA ILE A 79 0.16 -0.63 1.74
C ILE A 79 1.52 -0.78 2.42
N ILE A 80 1.83 0.08 3.40
CA ILE A 80 3.08 -0.05 4.18
C ILE A 80 3.14 -1.44 4.83
N THR A 81 2.08 -1.86 5.50
CA THR A 81 2.04 -3.20 6.11
C THR A 81 2.16 -4.30 5.05
N PHE A 82 1.46 -4.17 3.92
CA PHE A 82 1.49 -5.15 2.84
C PHE A 82 2.90 -5.32 2.24
N VAL A 83 3.60 -4.22 1.99
CA VAL A 83 4.95 -4.23 1.40
C VAL A 83 5.98 -4.82 2.36
N TRP A 84 5.89 -4.48 3.64
CA TRP A 84 6.91 -4.79 4.64
C TRP A 84 6.66 -6.08 5.41
N ASP A 85 5.41 -6.32 5.80
CA ASP A 85 4.99 -7.42 6.67
C ASP A 85 4.17 -8.48 5.92
N GLY A 86 3.74 -8.19 4.68
CA GLY A 86 2.99 -9.11 3.81
C GLY A 86 1.47 -9.00 3.95
N GLU A 87 0.75 -9.68 3.05
CA GLU A 87 -0.71 -9.58 2.92
C GLU A 87 -1.48 -10.05 4.15
N ALA A 88 -1.06 -11.18 4.74
CA ALA A 88 -1.72 -11.71 5.92
C ALA A 88 -1.64 -10.72 7.11
N ALA A 89 -0.51 -10.04 7.28
CA ALA A 89 -0.33 -9.03 8.32
C ALA A 89 -1.17 -7.78 8.04
N ALA A 90 -1.21 -7.32 6.78
CA ALA A 90 -2.01 -6.18 6.38
C ALA A 90 -3.51 -6.43 6.62
N ASN A 91 -4.02 -7.59 6.20
CA ASN A 91 -5.40 -8.00 6.42
C ASN A 91 -5.71 -8.13 7.92
N ALA A 92 -4.82 -8.77 8.70
CA ALA A 92 -5.02 -8.90 10.14
C ALA A 92 -5.10 -7.53 10.85
N ARG A 93 -4.28 -6.55 10.44
CA ARG A 93 -4.34 -5.20 11.01
C ARG A 93 -5.63 -4.47 10.61
N PHE A 94 -6.06 -4.63 9.36
CA PHE A 94 -7.31 -4.07 8.85
C PHE A 94 -8.52 -4.65 9.61
N ASP A 95 -8.61 -5.97 9.73
CA ASP A 95 -9.70 -6.68 10.41
C ASP A 95 -9.76 -6.34 11.91
N ALA A 96 -8.61 -6.07 12.53
CA ALA A 96 -8.53 -5.66 13.92
C ALA A 96 -8.89 -4.18 14.17
N GLY A 97 -9.10 -3.38 13.11
CA GLY A 97 -9.29 -1.93 13.21
C GLY A 97 -8.04 -1.19 13.71
N THR A 98 -6.86 -1.81 13.58
CA THR A 98 -5.58 -1.31 14.11
C THR A 98 -4.71 -0.61 13.07
N ILE A 99 -5.21 -0.49 11.83
CA ILE A 99 -4.66 0.46 10.88
C ILE A 99 -5.03 1.84 11.40
N GLU A 100 -4.12 2.44 12.16
CA GLU A 100 -4.35 3.74 12.79
C GLU A 100 -4.64 4.79 11.71
N TRP A 101 -5.82 5.39 11.81
CA TRP A 101 -6.19 6.59 11.08
C TRP A 101 -5.23 7.72 11.50
N VAL A 102 -4.38 8.21 10.58
CA VAL A 102 -3.35 9.21 10.92
C VAL A 102 -3.97 10.55 11.36
N GLY A 103 -5.22 10.83 11.00
CA GLY A 103 -5.87 12.09 11.37
C GLY A 103 -6.25 12.22 12.86
N GLU A 104 -6.26 11.14 13.65
CA GLU A 104 -6.65 11.22 15.07
C GLU A 104 -5.51 11.82 15.91
N ARG A 105 -4.27 11.72 15.42
CA ARG A 105 -3.10 12.34 16.04
C ARG A 105 -3.05 13.86 15.86
N GLU A 106 -3.72 14.41 14.84
CA GLU A 106 -3.79 15.86 14.64
C GLU A 106 -4.94 16.51 15.41
N LEU A 107 -6.04 15.80 15.67
CA LEU A 107 -7.16 16.31 16.49
C LEU A 107 -6.92 16.17 18.00
N ALA A 108 -6.09 15.22 18.44
CA ALA A 108 -5.71 15.09 19.85
C ALA A 108 -4.60 16.07 20.28
N ALA A 109 -4.03 16.83 19.35
CA ALA A 109 -2.93 17.78 19.57
C ALA A 109 -3.29 19.25 19.22
N ALA A 110 -4.56 19.55 18.90
CA ALA A 110 -5.10 20.87 18.64
C ALA A 110 -6.17 21.26 19.68
#